data_AF-A0A7J2YV20-F1
#
_entry.id   AF-A0A7J2YV20-F1
#
_cell.length_a   1.000
_cell.length_b   1.000
_cell.length_c   1.000
_cell.angle_alpha   90.00
_cell.angle_beta   90.00
_cell.angle_gamma   90.00
#
_symmetry.space_group_name_H-M   'P 1'
#
loop_
_entity.id
_entity.type
_entity.pdbx_description
1 polymer ?
#
loop_
_entity_poly.entity_id
_entity_poly.type
_entity_poly.pdbx_seq_one_letter_code
_entity_poly.pdbx_strand_id
1 'polypeptide(L)'
;MRLQLKEAYYLLDTLGIPTGRAKSHSVIIPSPILERGWAFCKWTIRGIMDTDGTLFFSKKTYKNPIYPTIEIRTCSKLLAIQITELLKQHDFRARLRGNQEEGYHVALYGKEMLNRWVKEIGFSNSKHLNKIPLYKSENFKIP
;
A
#
# COMPACT_ATOMS: atom_id res chain seq x y z
N MET A 1 -5.70 -11.55 21.39
CA MET A 1 -5.93 -10.27 22.10
C MET A 1 -6.94 -9.45 21.31
N ARG A 2 -8.21 -9.42 21.74
CA ARG A 2 -9.23 -8.51 21.18
C ARG A 2 -9.04 -7.18 21.91
N LEU A 3 -8.46 -6.18 21.24
CA LEU A 3 -8.52 -4.79 21.73
C LEU A 3 -10.01 -4.43 21.84
N GLN A 4 -10.44 -3.94 22.99
CA GLN A 4 -11.80 -3.44 23.08
C GLN A 4 -11.90 -2.21 22.18
N LEU A 5 -13.01 -2.09 21.44
CA LEU A 5 -13.24 -1.03 20.43
C LEU A 5 -12.94 0.39 20.94
N LYS A 6 -13.05 0.63 22.25
CA LYS A 6 -12.74 1.90 22.90
C LYS A 6 -11.24 2.20 22.94
N GLU A 7 -10.39 1.23 23.28
CA GLU A 7 -8.94 1.43 23.39
C GLU A 7 -8.31 1.74 22.03
N ALA A 8 -8.75 1.01 21.00
CA ALA A 8 -8.34 1.27 19.62
C ALA A 8 -8.81 2.65 19.15
N TYR A 9 -10.04 3.06 19.50
CA TYR A 9 -10.55 4.39 19.19
C TYR A 9 -9.70 5.49 19.85
N TYR A 10 -9.47 5.40 21.16
CA TYR A 10 -8.65 6.40 21.88
C TYR A 10 -7.22 6.45 21.34
N LEU A 11 -6.62 5.31 20.98
CA LEU A 11 -5.33 5.30 20.34
C LEU A 11 -5.34 6.07 19.00
N LEU A 12 -6.33 5.81 18.13
CA LEU A 12 -6.44 6.52 16.86
C LEU A 12 -6.66 8.03 17.05
N ASP A 13 -7.48 8.41 18.02
CA ASP A 13 -7.75 9.80 18.38
C ASP A 13 -6.48 10.51 18.91
N THR A 14 -5.73 9.87 19.82
CA THR A 14 -4.45 10.41 20.32
C THR A 14 -3.37 10.52 19.23
N LEU A 15 -3.44 9.68 18.19
CA LEU A 15 -2.59 9.77 17.01
C LEU A 15 -3.05 10.86 16.03
N GLY A 16 -4.14 11.58 16.32
CA GLY A 16 -4.66 12.64 15.47
C GLY A 16 -5.30 12.14 14.17
N ILE A 17 -5.77 10.89 14.14
CA ILE A 17 -6.51 10.37 12.98
C ILE A 17 -7.88 11.05 12.91
N PRO A 18 -8.25 11.68 11.78
CA PRO A 18 -9.48 12.45 11.69
C PRO A 18 -10.73 11.60 11.91
N THR A 19 -11.70 12.16 12.62
CA THR A 19 -13.02 11.56 12.89
C THR A 19 -14.15 12.34 12.22
N GLY A 20 -15.31 11.71 12.01
CA GLY A 20 -16.49 12.36 11.42
C GLY A 20 -16.57 12.31 9.89
N ARG A 21 -17.41 13.19 9.31
CA ARG A 21 -17.68 13.24 7.87
C ARG A 21 -16.44 13.72 7.11
N ALA A 22 -16.20 13.16 5.92
CA ALA A 22 -15.07 13.49 5.04
C ALA A 22 -13.65 13.21 5.62
N LYS A 23 -13.55 12.52 6.77
CA LYS A 23 -12.27 12.12 7.38
C LYS A 23 -11.31 11.37 6.45
N SER A 24 -11.87 10.59 5.53
CA SER A 24 -11.10 9.79 4.57
C SER A 24 -10.38 10.65 3.52
N HIS A 25 -10.74 11.92 3.35
CA HIS A 25 -10.09 12.83 2.40
C HIS A 25 -8.91 13.59 2.99
N SER A 26 -8.87 13.76 4.31
CA SER A 26 -7.83 14.50 5.04
C SER A 26 -6.85 13.60 5.80
N VAL A 27 -7.13 12.30 5.88
CA VAL A 27 -6.26 11.35 6.59
C VAL A 27 -4.83 11.39 6.03
N ILE A 28 -3.87 11.31 6.93
CA ILE A 28 -2.44 11.18 6.70
C ILE A 28 -1.89 10.14 7.68
N ILE A 29 -0.68 9.63 7.42
CA ILE A 29 0.12 8.91 8.42
C ILE A 29 0.54 9.93 9.49
N PRO A 30 0.17 9.71 10.76
CA PRO A 30 0.50 10.60 11.87
C PRO A 30 2.00 10.86 12.05
N SER A 31 2.35 12.10 12.45
CA SER A 31 3.73 12.48 12.78
C SER A 31 4.40 11.55 13.79
N PRO A 32 3.74 11.09 14.89
CA PRO A 32 4.35 10.15 15.82
C PRO A 32 4.79 8.81 15.20
N ILE A 33 4.18 8.41 14.08
CA ILE A 33 4.61 7.23 13.32
C ILE A 33 5.79 7.59 12.42
N LEU A 34 5.76 8.74 11.75
CA LEU A 34 6.84 9.22 10.88
C LEU A 34 8.15 9.42 11.66
N GLU A 35 8.06 10.02 12.84
CA GLU A 35 9.20 10.32 13.72
C GLU A 35 9.90 9.06 14.25
N ARG A 36 9.19 7.92 14.33
CA ARG A 36 9.78 6.62 14.65
C ARG A 36 10.52 5.98 13.48
N GLY A 37 10.47 6.60 12.30
CA GLY A 37 11.25 6.23 11.13
C GLY A 37 10.65 5.07 10.31
N TRP A 38 11.45 4.63 9.33
CA TRP A 38 11.00 3.73 8.26
C TRP A 38 10.39 2.42 8.75
N ALA A 39 10.91 1.85 9.84
CA ALA A 39 10.41 0.59 10.39
C ALA A 39 8.91 0.66 10.76
N PHE A 40 8.46 1.79 11.29
CA PHE A 40 7.06 2.01 11.62
C PHE A 40 6.25 2.42 10.39
N CYS A 41 6.80 3.28 9.53
CA CYS A 41 6.16 3.67 8.27
C CYS A 41 5.83 2.46 7.41
N LYS A 42 6.77 1.51 7.25
CA LYS A 42 6.55 0.33 6.41
C LYS A 42 5.48 -0.61 6.98
N TRP A 43 5.35 -0.73 8.30
CA TRP A 43 4.26 -1.50 8.92
C TRP A 43 2.91 -0.86 8.69
N THR A 44 2.83 0.47 8.79
CA THR A 44 1.62 1.24 8.48
C THR A 44 1.24 1.10 7.01
N ILE A 45 2.19 1.27 6.09
CA ILE A 45 1.99 1.10 4.64
C ILE A 45 1.54 -0.33 4.32
N ARG A 46 2.11 -1.35 4.98
CA ARG A 46 1.64 -2.74 4.85
C ARG A 46 0.17 -2.88 5.27
N GLY A 47 -0.20 -2.31 6.41
CA GLY A 47 -1.59 -2.30 6.87
C GLY A 47 -2.54 -1.69 5.85
N ILE A 48 -2.19 -0.53 5.29
CA ILE A 48 -2.97 0.14 4.23
C ILE A 48 -3.04 -0.71 2.95
N MET A 49 -1.93 -1.33 2.56
CA MET A 49 -1.89 -2.24 1.40
C MET A 49 -2.80 -3.45 1.59
N ASP A 50 -2.83 -4.02 2.79
CA ASP A 50 -3.64 -5.20 3.09
C ASP A 50 -5.15 -4.90 3.09
N THR A 51 -5.56 -3.64 3.32
CA THR A 51 -6.97 -3.19 3.33
C THR A 51 -7.42 -2.60 2.00
N ASP A 52 -6.70 -1.61 1.50
CA ASP A 52 -7.10 -0.76 0.37
C ASP A 52 -6.19 -0.95 -0.86
N GLY A 53 -5.29 -1.93 -0.79
CA GLY A 53 -4.36 -2.26 -1.84
C GLY A 53 -4.74 -3.49 -2.67
N THR A 54 -4.05 -3.62 -3.79
CA THR A 54 -4.15 -4.78 -4.67
C THR A 54 -2.81 -5.14 -5.32
N LEU A 55 -2.52 -6.44 -5.35
CA LEU A 55 -1.47 -7.01 -6.20
C LEU A 55 -2.16 -7.68 -7.39
N PHE A 56 -1.86 -7.23 -8.61
CA PHE A 56 -2.38 -7.82 -9.84
C PHE A 56 -1.29 -7.96 -10.88
N PHE A 57 -1.58 -8.72 -11.93
CA PHE A 57 -0.64 -8.98 -13.01
C PHE A 57 -1.31 -8.64 -14.33
N SER A 58 -0.61 -7.90 -15.19
CA SER A 58 -1.13 -7.50 -16.50
C SER A 58 -0.18 -7.90 -17.61
N LYS A 59 -0.72 -8.15 -18.81
CA LYS A 59 0.07 -8.26 -20.04
C LYS A 59 0.47 -6.85 -20.47
N LYS A 60 1.77 -6.56 -20.57
CA LYS A 60 2.24 -5.27 -21.11
C LYS A 60 2.81 -5.38 -22.51
N THR A 61 3.56 -6.44 -22.81
CA THR A 61 4.12 -6.65 -24.16
C THR A 61 4.22 -8.14 -24.46
N TYR A 62 4.39 -8.49 -25.73
CA TYR A 62 4.61 -9.89 -26.16
C TYR A 62 5.86 -10.50 -25.49
N LYS A 63 6.90 -9.70 -25.22
CA LYS A 63 8.16 -10.13 -24.58
C LYS A 63 8.09 -10.24 -23.05
N ASN A 64 7.18 -9.50 -22.41
CA ASN A 64 6.95 -9.56 -20.96
C ASN A 64 5.49 -9.92 -20.71
N PRO A 65 5.15 -11.23 -20.76
CA PRO A 65 3.76 -11.67 -20.77
C PRO A 65 3.04 -11.35 -19.45
N ILE A 66 3.76 -11.21 -18.34
CA ILE A 66 3.17 -11.00 -17.02
C ILE A 66 3.94 -9.91 -16.26
N TYR A 67 3.27 -8.79 -16.01
CA TYR A 67 3.83 -7.62 -15.38
C TYR A 67 3.14 -7.37 -14.03
N PRO A 68 3.79 -7.67 -12.89
CA PRO A 68 3.19 -7.45 -11.58
C PRO A 68 3.05 -5.96 -11.30
N THR A 69 1.95 -5.59 -10.67
CA THR A 69 1.67 -4.23 -10.21
C THR A 69 1.11 -4.30 -8.79
N ILE A 70 1.74 -3.57 -7.87
CA ILE A 70 1.19 -3.29 -6.55
C ILE A 70 0.56 -1.93 -6.62
N GLU A 71 -0.66 -1.80 -6.14
CA GLU A 71 -1.37 -0.53 -6.12
C GLU A 71 -2.10 -0.33 -4.79
N ILE A 72 -1.96 0.85 -4.20
CA ILE A 72 -2.78 1.32 -3.08
C ILE A 72 -3.72 2.40 -3.63
N ARG A 73 -5.03 2.28 -3.38
CA ARG A 73 -6.01 3.31 -3.75
C ARG A 73 -6.51 4.04 -2.51
N THR A 74 -6.64 5.36 -2.58
CA THR A 74 -7.19 6.18 -1.50
C THR A 74 -7.88 7.43 -2.05
N CYS A 75 -8.90 7.94 -1.35
CA CYS A 75 -9.51 9.24 -1.65
C CYS A 75 -8.76 10.43 -1.04
N SER A 76 -7.79 10.20 -0.14
CA SER A 76 -6.93 11.26 0.41
C SER A 76 -5.73 11.51 -0.49
N LYS A 77 -5.69 12.69 -1.12
CA LYS A 77 -4.53 13.13 -1.89
C LYS A 77 -3.27 13.22 -1.02
N LEU A 78 -3.43 13.70 0.21
CA LEU A 78 -2.33 13.90 1.15
C LEU A 78 -1.71 12.56 1.55
N LEU A 79 -2.53 11.56 1.87
CA LEU A 79 -2.05 10.22 2.16
C LEU A 79 -1.32 9.62 0.96
N ALA A 80 -1.89 9.74 -0.24
CA ALA A 80 -1.28 9.18 -1.45
C ALA A 80 0.10 9.81 -1.76
N ILE A 81 0.23 11.14 -1.62
CA ILE A 81 1.51 11.84 -1.76
C ILE A 81 2.49 11.36 -0.70
N GLN A 82 2.06 11.31 0.56
CA GLN A 82 2.93 10.93 1.68
C GLN A 82 3.45 9.49 1.53
N ILE A 83 2.60 8.52 1.18
CA ILE A 83 3.02 7.15 0.90
C ILE A 83 3.99 7.11 -0.28
N THR A 84 3.71 7.87 -1.35
CA THR A 84 4.57 7.92 -2.54
C THR A 84 5.97 8.41 -2.19
N GLU A 85 6.08 9.49 -1.42
CA GLU A 85 7.37 10.06 -1.04
C GLU A 85 8.12 9.17 -0.04
N LEU A 86 7.44 8.59 0.95
CA LEU A 86 8.05 7.60 1.85
C LEU A 86 8.61 6.41 1.05
N LEU A 87 7.86 5.89 0.08
CA LEU A 87 8.34 4.80 -0.77
C LEU A 87 9.57 5.22 -1.59
N LYS A 88 9.55 6.40 -2.21
CA LYS A 88 10.69 6.91 -3.00
C LYS A 88 11.95 7.13 -2.16
N GLN A 89 11.81 7.65 -0.94
CA GLN A 89 12.92 7.81 0.00
C GLN A 89 13.60 6.48 0.35
N HIS A 90 12.91 5.36 0.16
CA HIS A 90 13.42 4.01 0.37
C HIS A 90 13.54 3.21 -0.93
N ASP A 91 13.93 3.90 -2.02
CA ASP A 91 14.30 3.35 -3.33
C ASP A 91 13.20 2.56 -4.05
N PHE A 92 11.94 2.79 -3.70
CA PHE A 92 10.81 2.30 -4.50
C PHE A 92 10.50 3.30 -5.61
N ARG A 93 10.28 2.78 -6.82
CA ARG A 93 9.85 3.57 -7.99
C ARG A 93 8.34 3.79 -7.96
N ALA A 94 7.85 4.43 -6.89
CA ALA A 94 6.45 4.76 -6.69
C ALA A 94 5.96 5.85 -7.64
N ARG A 95 4.80 5.60 -8.26
CA ARG A 95 4.12 6.56 -9.12
C ARG A 95 2.75 6.87 -8.56
N LEU A 96 2.51 8.16 -8.33
CA LEU A 96 1.19 8.68 -8.01
C LEU A 96 0.41 8.92 -9.30
N ARG A 97 -0.84 8.46 -9.36
CA ARG A 97 -1.79 8.72 -10.47
C ARG A 97 -3.21 8.92 -9.94
N GLY A 98 -4.11 9.34 -10.82
CA GLY A 98 -5.51 9.57 -10.50
C GLY A 98 -5.82 11.00 -10.04
N ASN A 99 -7.07 11.23 -9.69
CA ASN A 99 -7.62 12.54 -9.36
C ASN A 99 -8.70 12.42 -8.27
N GLN A 100 -9.41 13.51 -7.95
CA GLN A 100 -10.42 13.50 -6.91
C GLN A 100 -11.65 12.61 -7.24
N GLU A 101 -12.00 12.49 -8.51
CA GLU A 101 -13.16 11.72 -8.97
C GLU A 101 -12.86 10.21 -9.00
N GLU A 102 -11.70 9.84 -9.53
CA GLU A 102 -11.28 8.43 -9.65
C GLU A 102 -10.62 7.89 -8.38
N GLY A 103 -10.19 8.79 -7.49
CA GLY A 103 -9.31 8.48 -6.37
C GLY A 103 -7.83 8.53 -6.78
N TYR A 104 -6.97 8.55 -5.78
CA TYR A 104 -5.52 8.59 -5.94
C TYR A 104 -4.94 7.19 -5.79
N HIS A 105 -4.01 6.84 -6.68
CA HIS A 105 -3.39 5.53 -6.74
C HIS A 105 -1.87 5.67 -6.59
N VAL A 106 -1.30 4.94 -5.63
CA VAL A 106 0.14 4.78 -5.48
C VAL A 106 0.52 3.43 -6.06
N ALA A 107 1.21 3.45 -7.20
CA ALA A 107 1.50 2.25 -7.97
C ALA A 107 3.00 1.94 -8.03
N LEU A 108 3.33 0.65 -7.87
CA LEU A 108 4.65 0.07 -8.09
C LEU A 108 4.60 -0.95 -9.22
N TYR A 109 5.54 -0.81 -10.14
CA TYR A 109 5.50 -1.50 -11.41
C TYR A 109 6.67 -2.48 -11.56
N GLY A 110 6.35 -3.72 -11.94
CA GLY A 110 7.32 -4.69 -12.41
C GLY A 110 7.94 -5.55 -11.31
N LYS A 111 8.61 -6.61 -11.77
CA LYS A 111 9.18 -7.67 -10.92
C LYS A 111 10.13 -7.15 -9.85
N GLU A 112 10.98 -6.20 -10.21
CA GLU A 112 11.95 -5.61 -9.29
C GLU A 112 11.26 -4.93 -8.10
N MET A 113 10.21 -4.15 -8.35
CA MET A 113 9.46 -3.47 -7.28
C MET A 113 8.65 -4.44 -6.43
N LEU A 114 8.07 -5.49 -7.04
CA LEU A 114 7.44 -6.56 -6.29
C LEU A 114 8.43 -7.28 -5.37
N ASN A 115 9.62 -7.64 -5.88
CA ASN A 115 10.64 -8.32 -5.09
C ASN A 115 11.11 -7.45 -3.92
N ARG A 116 11.36 -6.16 -4.15
CA ARG A 116 11.72 -5.22 -3.09
C ARG A 116 10.61 -5.08 -2.07
N TRP A 117 9.35 -4.99 -2.51
CA TRP A 117 8.21 -4.94 -1.61
C TRP A 117 8.15 -6.15 -0.70
N VAL A 118 8.24 -7.35 -1.28
CA VAL A 118 8.20 -8.62 -0.53
C VAL A 118 9.33 -8.70 0.49
N LYS A 119 10.52 -8.23 0.14
CA LYS A 119 11.69 -8.22 1.04
C LYS A 119 11.56 -7.20 2.18
N GLU A 120 11.17 -5.97 1.87
CA GLU A 120 11.27 -4.85 2.81
C GLU A 120 9.99 -4.63 3.64
N ILE A 121 8.81 -4.79 3.01
CA ILE A 121 7.50 -4.45 3.57
C ILE A 121 6.68 -5.73 3.83
N GLY A 122 6.57 -6.59 2.82
CA GLY A 122 5.77 -7.81 2.84
C GLY A 122 4.26 -7.56 2.70
N PHE A 123 3.49 -8.64 2.79
CA PHE A 123 2.03 -8.62 2.87
C PHE A 123 1.60 -9.43 4.08
N SER A 124 0.49 -9.06 4.72
CA SER A 124 -0.13 -9.88 5.78
C SER A 124 -1.43 -10.53 5.27
N ASN A 125 -2.02 -9.98 4.22
CA ASN A 125 -3.23 -10.53 3.61
C ASN A 125 -2.91 -11.77 2.74
N SER A 126 -3.54 -12.91 3.08
CA SER A 126 -3.35 -14.19 2.38
C SER A 126 -3.70 -14.11 0.88
N LYS A 127 -4.64 -13.24 0.49
CA LYS A 127 -4.98 -12.99 -0.92
C LYS A 127 -3.78 -12.51 -1.74
N HIS A 128 -2.94 -11.65 -1.16
CA HIS A 128 -1.73 -11.14 -1.81
C HIS A 128 -0.60 -12.17 -1.74
N LEU A 129 -0.44 -12.84 -0.59
CA LEU A 129 0.58 -13.87 -0.41
C LEU A 129 0.40 -15.02 -1.40
N ASN A 130 -0.82 -15.51 -1.60
CA ASN A 130 -1.11 -16.62 -2.51
C ASN A 130 -0.80 -16.32 -3.98
N LYS A 131 -0.78 -15.03 -4.36
CA LYS A 131 -0.45 -14.59 -5.72
C LYS A 131 1.05 -14.67 -6.04
N ILE A 132 1.92 -14.60 -5.02
CA ILE A 132 3.38 -14.54 -5.23
C ILE A 132 3.94 -15.90 -5.70
N PRO A 133 3.65 -17.04 -5.06
CA PRO A 133 4.11 -18.35 -5.54
C PRO A 133 3.59 -18.68 -6.92
N LEU A 134 2.30 -18.38 -7.18
CA LEU A 134 1.69 -18.58 -8.50
C LEU A 134 2.49 -17.84 -9.58
N TYR A 135 2.82 -16.57 -9.36
CA TYR A 135 3.63 -15.77 -10.28
C TYR A 135 5.03 -16.35 -10.53
N LYS A 136 5.63 -17.01 -9.54
CA LYS A 136 6.96 -17.64 -9.69
C LYS A 136 6.92 -18.99 -10.41
N SER A 137 5.74 -19.56 -10.66
CA SER A 137 5.59 -20.84 -11.36
C SER A 137 5.72 -20.65 -12.88
N GLU A 138 6.32 -21.62 -13.56
CA GLU A 138 6.47 -21.64 -15.03
C GLU A 138 5.12 -21.68 -15.77
N ASN A 139 4.05 -22.10 -15.08
CA ASN A 139 2.70 -22.23 -15.61
C ASN A 139 1.76 -21.07 -15.26
N PHE A 140 2.27 -19.92 -14.79
CA PHE A 140 1.42 -18.82 -14.39
C PHE A 140 0.58 -18.30 -15.55
N LYS A 141 -0.74 -18.36 -15.39
CA LYS A 141 -1.72 -17.69 -16.25
C LYS A 141 -2.34 -16.55 -15.47
N ILE A 142 -2.58 -15.44 -16.15
CA ILE A 142 -3.32 -14.32 -15.56
C ILE A 142 -4.74 -14.84 -15.27
N PRO A 143 -5.23 -14.71 -14.02
CA PRO A 143 -6.59 -15.11 -13.67
C PRO A 143 -7.64 -14.29 -14.41
#